data_AF-A0A0R3FXA7-F1
#
_entry.id   AF-A0A0R3FXA7-F1
#
_cell.length_a   1.000
_cell.length_b   1.000
_cell.length_c   1.000
_cell.angle_alpha   90.00
_cell.angle_beta   90.00
_cell.angle_gamma   90.00
#
_symmetry.space_group_name_H-M   'P 1'
#
loop_
_entity.id
_entity.type
_entity.pdbx_description
1 polymer ?
#
loop_
_entity_poly.entity_id
_entity_poly.type
_entity_poly.pdbx_seq_one_letter_code
_entity_poly.pdbx_strand_id
1 'polypeptide(L)' 'MWRALPKTLQTELRANPNQPLSDDLLRRFDQIVDDHDLPVFWRADPDSAYTRHRLHPALAEYIGTH' A
#
# COMPACT_ATOMS: atom_id res chain seq x y z
N MET A 1 3.92 8.57 9.82
CA MET A 1 3.34 8.38 8.47
C MET A 1 2.78 6.97 8.29
N TRP A 2 3.58 5.91 8.18
CA TRP A 2 3.10 4.50 8.23
C TRP A 2 2.24 4.19 9.47
N ARG A 3 2.64 4.73 10.63
CA ARG A 3 1.90 4.59 11.91
C ARG A 3 0.50 5.20 11.90
N ALA A 4 0.18 6.08 10.93
CA ALA A 4 -1.15 6.67 10.80
C ALA A 4 -2.13 5.72 10.11
N LEU A 5 -1.64 4.71 9.39
CA LEU A 5 -2.49 3.70 8.78
C LEU A 5 -3.17 2.85 9.87
N PRO A 6 -4.40 2.38 9.63
CA PRO A 6 -5.04 1.41 10.50
C PRO A 6 -4.14 0.20 10.72
N LYS A 7 -4.05 -0.27 11.97
CA LYS A 7 -3.23 -1.44 12.32
C LYS A 7 -3.57 -2.67 11.47
N THR A 8 -4.83 -2.82 11.08
CA THR A 8 -5.30 -3.90 10.21
C THR A 8 -4.63 -3.88 8.84
N LEU A 9 -4.50 -2.71 8.21
CA LEU A 9 -3.79 -2.54 6.93
C LEU A 9 -2.29 -2.71 7.09
N GLN A 10 -1.73 -2.23 8.21
CA GLN A 10 -0.32 -2.47 8.51
C GLN A 10 -0.02 -3.98 8.58
N THR A 11 -0.89 -4.76 9.23
CA THR A 11 -0.76 -6.22 9.32
C THR A 11 -0.93 -6.90 7.96
N GLU A 12 -1.94 -6.52 7.15
CA GLU A 12 -2.14 -7.11 5.82
C GLU A 12 -0.96 -6.86 4.87
N LEU A 13 -0.46 -5.62 4.82
CA LEU A 13 0.69 -5.26 4.00
C LEU A 13 1.98 -5.92 4.50
N ARG A 14 2.13 -6.08 5.82
CA ARG A 14 3.29 -6.76 6.41
C ARG A 14 3.25 -8.27 6.17
N ALA A 15 2.06 -8.85 6.10
CA ALA A 15 1.90 -10.25 5.72
C ALA A 15 2.28 -10.47 4.25
N ASN A 16 2.05 -9.48 3.37
CA ASN A 16 2.24 -9.62 1.93
C ASN A 16 2.93 -8.39 1.28
N PRO A 17 4.18 -8.06 1.64
CA PRO A 17 4.84 -6.82 1.18
C PRO A 17 5.18 -6.82 -0.32
N ASN A 18 5.28 -8.00 -0.93
CA ASN A 18 5.62 -8.18 -2.35
C ASN A 18 4.41 -8.47 -3.23
N GLN A 19 3.21 -8.56 -2.65
CA GLN A 19 2.01 -8.90 -3.40
C GLN A 19 1.44 -7.64 -4.06
N PRO A 20 0.97 -7.71 -5.31
CA PRO A 20 0.26 -6.60 -5.94
C PRO A 20 -0.97 -6.22 -5.13
N LEU A 21 -1.17 -4.92 -4.94
CA LEU A 21 -2.36 -4.35 -4.32
C LEU A 21 -3.54 -4.61 -5.26
N SER A 22 -4.52 -5.37 -4.78
CA SER A 22 -5.80 -5.56 -5.46
C SER A 22 -6.60 -4.25 -5.47
N ASP A 23 -7.50 -4.11 -6.44
CA ASP A 23 -8.37 -2.93 -6.60
C ASP A 23 -9.16 -2.59 -5.32
N ASP A 24 -9.65 -3.60 -4.59
CA ASP A 24 -10.34 -3.36 -3.31
C ASP A 24 -9.40 -2.81 -2.22
N LEU A 25 -8.15 -3.28 -2.20
CA LEU A 25 -7.12 -2.78 -1.28
C LEU A 25 -6.78 -1.32 -1.62
N LEU A 26 -6.59 -1.04 -2.91
CA LEU A 26 -6.38 0.31 -3.44
C LEU A 26 -7.52 1.25 -3.05
N ARG A 27 -8.77 0.85 -3.26
CA ARG A 27 -9.94 1.66 -2.91
C ARG A 27 -9.99 1.99 -1.42
N ARG A 28 -9.68 1.02 -0.56
CA ARG A 28 -9.59 1.24 0.90
C ARG A 28 -8.44 2.18 1.25
N PHE A 29 -7.30 2.05 0.58
CA PHE A 29 -6.17 2.93 0.80
C PHE A 29 -6.45 4.36 0.34
N ASP A 30 -7.06 4.54 -0.83
CA ASP A 30 -7.45 5.83 -1.37
C ASP A 30 -8.38 6.56 -0.40
N GLN A 31 -9.37 5.85 0.15
CA GLN A 31 -10.27 6.39 1.17
C GLN A 31 -9.55 6.82 2.46
N ILE A 32 -8.52 6.08 2.89
CA ILE A 32 -7.74 6.40 4.11
C ILE A 32 -6.75 7.53 3.86
N VAL A 33 -6.19 7.59 2.65
CA VAL A 33 -5.35 8.68 2.19
C VAL A 33 -6.15 9.98 2.16
N ASP A 34 -7.37 9.93 1.64
CA ASP A 34 -8.31 11.05 1.64
C ASP A 34 -8.74 11.45 3.07
N ASP A 35 -9.16 10.48 3.90
CA ASP A 35 -9.65 10.73 5.26
C ASP A 35 -8.57 11.29 6.20
N HIS A 36 -7.33 10.85 6.05
CA HIS A 36 -6.21 11.22 6.92
C HIS A 36 -5.23 12.22 6.29
N ASP A 37 -5.54 12.76 5.09
CA ASP A 37 -4.65 13.64 4.30
C ASP A 37 -3.22 13.06 4.18
N LEU A 38 -3.13 11.76 3.89
CA LEU A 38 -1.85 11.07 3.72
C LEU A 38 -1.47 11.09 2.24
N PRO A 39 -0.18 11.21 1.88
CA PRO A 39 0.21 11.09 0.49
C PRO A 39 0.15 9.64 0.03
N VAL A 40 -0.18 9.49 -1.26
CA VAL A 40 -0.25 8.20 -1.96
C VAL A 40 1.12 7.51 -1.97
N PHE A 41 1.15 6.24 -1.55
CA PHE A 41 2.38 5.44 -1.40
C PHE A 41 2.40 4.17 -2.26
N TRP A 42 1.57 4.12 -3.31
CA TRP A 42 1.56 3.06 -4.30
C TRP A 42 1.78 3.61 -5.71
N ARG A 43 2.27 2.75 -6.58
CA ARG A 43 2.57 3.06 -7.99
C ARG A 43 2.03 1.95 -8.86
N ALA A 44 1.51 2.32 -10.03
CA ALA A 44 1.15 1.32 -11.03
C ALA A 44 2.36 0.46 -11.35
N ASP A 45 2.16 -0.85 -11.39
CA ASP A 45 3.19 -1.81 -11.73
C ASP A 45 3.50 -1.69 -13.22
N PRO A 46 4.71 -1.28 -13.60
CA PRO A 46 5.05 -1.02 -15.00
C PRO A 46 5.05 -2.31 -15.85
N ASP A 47 5.11 -3.47 -15.21
CA ASP A 47 5.18 -4.79 -15.85
C ASP A 47 3.80 -5.45 -16.01
N SER A 48 2.77 -4.95 -15.32
CA SER A 48 1.42 -5.52 -15.41
C SER A 48 0.56 -4.79 -16.43
N ALA A 49 0.26 -5.47 -17.55
CA ALA A 49 -0.69 -5.02 -18.58
C ALA A 49 -2.14 -4.84 -18.06
N TYR A 50 -2.43 -5.37 -16.87
CA TYR A 50 -3.63 -5.09 -16.08
C TYR A 50 -3.22 -4.24 -14.89
N THR A 51 -3.92 -3.14 -14.62
CA THR A 51 -3.77 -2.13 -13.54
C THR A 51 -3.49 -2.69 -12.14
N ARG A 52 -2.36 -3.36 -11.94
CA ARG A 52 -1.88 -3.80 -10.63
C ARG A 52 -1.06 -2.66 -10.08
N HIS A 53 -1.34 -2.25 -8.85
CA HIS A 53 -0.49 -1.31 -8.16
C HIS A 53 0.40 -2.06 -7.19
N ARG A 54 1.61 -1.57 -6.98
CA ARG A 54 2.52 -2.08 -5.95
C ARG A 54 2.83 -0.99 -4.96
N LEU A 55 3.10 -1.39 -3.72
CA LEU A 55 3.66 -0.48 -2.72
C LEU A 55 4.95 0.14 -3.26
N HIS A 56 5.20 1.39 -2.87
CA HIS A 56 6.48 2.00 -3.14
C HIS A 56 7.59 1.15 -2.49
N PRO A 57 8.68 0.81 -3.21
CA PRO A 57 9.72 -0.09 -2.70
C PRO A 57 10.31 0.37 -1.36
N ALA A 58 10.55 1.67 -1.20
CA ALA A 58 11.02 2.24 0.08
C ALA A 58 10.06 1.97 1.27
N LEU A 59 8.75 1.92 1.01
CA LEU A 59 7.76 1.59 2.03
C LEU A 59 7.72 0.07 2.28
N ALA A 60 7.78 -0.74 1.22
CA ALA A 60 7.85 -2.19 1.34
C ALA A 60 9.09 -2.63 2.15
N GLU A 61 10.26 -2.03 1.91
CA GLU A 61 11.48 -2.26 2.69
C GLU A 61 11.33 -1.82 4.15
N TYR A 62 10.72 -0.66 4.39
CA TYR A 62 10.46 -0.18 5.76
C TYR A 62 9.54 -1.14 6.54
N ILE A 63 8.46 -1.64 5.92
CA ILE A 63 7.53 -2.61 6.52
C ILE A 63 8.20 -3.98 6.72
N GLY A 64 9.04 -4.40 5.78
CA GLY A 64 9.78 -5.66 5.89
C GLY A 64 10.81 -5.66 7.03
N THR A 65 11.29 -4.48 7.42
CA THR A 65 12.35 -4.32 8.41
C THR A 65 11.83 -3.97 9.82
N HIS A 66 10.59 -3.46 9.97
CA HIS A 66 10.01 -2.98 11.24
C HIS A 66 8.70 -3.65 11.57
#